data_AF-A0A0G1CG98-F1
#
_entry.id   AF-A0A0G1CG98-F1
#
_cell.length_a   1.000
_cell.length_b   1.000
_cell.length_c   1.000
_cell.angle_alpha   90.00
_cell.angle_beta   90.00
_cell.angle_gamma   90.00
#
_symmetry.space_group_name_H-M   'P 1'
#
loop_
_entity.id
_entity.type
_entity.pdbx_description
1 polymer ?
#
loop_
_entity_poly.entity_id
_entity_poly.type
_entity_poly.pdbx_seq_one_letter_code
_entity_poly.pdbx_strand_id
1 'polypeptide(L)'
;MAFDDVLQGGKVEGEKIYFDPSHPADVPHIYAELERLALGSDTGRVVLVGHSMGGLLIKKLLADLEDDPNHPYRHLLQKIDVVVLVASPQLGTPKAVASLLHGTGQEFEPLAYKETLRRIAHDMPSAYTLLPSPTYFNRVYDIDESGVALDHTVVVSGRGDAVTSYDLMRIYLGTNFDEVGNDLTIPMTPRSDYMDDVKILH
;
A
#
# COMPACT_ATOMS: atom_id res chain seq x y z
N MET A 1 -0.99 5.38 -7.49
CA MET A 1 0.13 6.29 -7.19
C MET A 1 1.15 5.47 -6.41
N ALA A 2 2.40 5.43 -6.88
CA ALA A 2 3.48 4.78 -6.14
C ALA A 2 3.91 5.66 -4.96
N PHE A 3 4.59 5.09 -3.97
CA PHE A 3 5.07 5.90 -2.83
C PHE A 3 6.13 6.92 -3.25
N ASP A 4 7.00 6.57 -4.20
CA ASP A 4 8.01 7.49 -4.73
C ASP A 4 7.36 8.73 -5.35
N ASP A 5 6.27 8.54 -6.08
CA ASP A 5 5.46 9.63 -6.60
C ASP A 5 5.01 10.54 -5.46
N VAL A 6 4.42 9.99 -4.39
CA VAL A 6 3.92 10.77 -3.24
C VAL A 6 5.04 11.54 -2.54
N LEU A 7 6.21 10.91 -2.37
CA LEU A 7 7.36 11.52 -1.70
C LEU A 7 7.97 12.68 -2.50
N GLN A 8 7.85 12.67 -3.83
CA GLN A 8 8.48 13.64 -4.72
C GLN A 8 7.51 14.68 -5.31
N GLY A 9 6.26 14.31 -5.55
CA GLY A 9 5.31 15.08 -6.37
C GLY A 9 4.41 16.06 -5.59
N GLY A 10 4.56 16.17 -4.28
CA GLY A 10 3.79 17.11 -3.46
C GLY A 10 4.28 18.55 -3.62
N LYS A 11 3.36 19.48 -3.90
CA LYS A 11 3.62 20.94 -3.95
C LYS A 11 2.54 21.73 -3.21
N VAL A 12 2.86 22.94 -2.79
CA VAL A 12 1.91 23.86 -2.15
C VAL A 12 1.70 25.06 -3.07
N GLU A 13 0.45 25.36 -3.40
CA GLU A 13 0.08 26.60 -4.09
C GLU A 13 -1.00 27.32 -3.26
N GLY A 14 -0.62 28.47 -2.69
CA GLY A 14 -1.47 29.16 -1.72
C GLY A 14 -1.68 28.34 -0.44
N GLU A 15 -2.94 28.11 -0.07
CA GLU A 15 -3.32 27.30 1.12
C GLU A 15 -3.59 25.82 0.78
N LYS A 16 -3.35 25.41 -0.46
CA LYS A 16 -3.70 24.08 -0.94
C LYS A 16 -2.46 23.27 -1.28
N ILE A 17 -2.52 21.99 -0.93
CA ILE A 17 -1.53 20.98 -1.32
C ILE A 17 -2.02 20.32 -2.60
N TYR A 18 -1.15 20.26 -3.59
CA TYR A 18 -1.38 19.63 -4.87
C TYR A 18 -0.38 18.50 -5.08
N PHE A 19 -0.77 17.57 -5.93
CA PHE A 19 0.10 16.52 -6.42
C PHE A 19 0.32 16.73 -7.92
N ASP A 20 1.57 16.90 -8.33
CA ASP A 20 1.96 17.03 -9.73
C ASP A 20 3.31 16.34 -9.96
N PRO A 21 3.31 15.09 -10.45
CA PRO A 21 4.54 14.34 -10.70
C PRO A 21 5.26 14.82 -11.97
N SER A 22 4.59 15.62 -12.82
CA SER A 22 5.19 16.17 -14.04
C SER A 22 5.95 17.48 -13.80
N HIS A 23 5.66 18.16 -12.68
CA HIS A 23 6.34 19.36 -12.23
C HIS A 23 6.68 19.24 -10.73
N PRO A 24 7.65 18.39 -10.36
CA PRO A 24 8.07 18.28 -8.98
C PRO A 24 8.60 19.62 -8.47
N ALA A 25 8.27 19.96 -7.23
CA ALA A 25 8.85 21.12 -6.57
C ALA A 25 10.37 20.93 -6.41
N ASP A 26 11.13 22.03 -6.44
CA ASP A 26 12.60 21.99 -6.20
C ASP A 26 12.95 21.28 -4.88
N VAL A 27 12.08 21.46 -3.87
CA VAL A 27 12.09 20.72 -2.62
C VAL A 27 10.73 20.04 -2.46
N PRO A 28 10.65 18.69 -2.40
CA PRO A 28 9.38 18.02 -2.24
C PRO A 28 8.70 18.41 -0.92
N HIS A 29 7.38 18.64 -0.98
CA HIS A 29 6.63 19.21 0.14
C HIS A 29 6.79 18.44 1.45
N ILE A 30 6.84 17.10 1.41
CA ILE A 30 6.94 16.28 2.62
C ILE A 30 8.23 16.55 3.41
N TYR A 31 9.36 16.76 2.71
CA TYR A 31 10.65 17.06 3.35
C TYR A 31 10.65 18.49 3.91
N ALA A 32 10.17 19.46 3.12
CA ALA A 32 10.05 20.84 3.56
C ALA A 32 9.15 20.99 4.80
N GLU A 33 8.02 20.27 4.82
CA GLU A 33 7.07 20.33 5.93
C GLU A 33 7.61 19.65 7.18
N LEU A 34 8.32 18.52 7.05
CA LEU A 34 8.98 17.86 8.17
C LEU A 34 10.01 18.80 8.82
N GLU A 35 10.86 19.43 8.00
CA GLU A 35 11.85 20.40 8.49
C GLU A 35 11.18 21.61 9.16
N ARG A 36 10.15 22.18 8.52
CA ARG A 36 9.40 23.33 9.07
C ARG A 36 8.76 23.01 10.42
N LEU A 37 8.13 21.84 10.55
CA LEU A 37 7.49 21.39 11.79
C LEU A 37 8.52 21.12 12.88
N ALA A 38 9.67 20.53 12.52
CA ALA A 38 10.75 20.31 13.47
C ALA A 38 11.34 21.63 13.97
N LEU A 39 11.53 22.62 13.10
CA LEU A 39 12.00 23.97 13.48
C LEU A 39 11.02 24.71 14.39
N GLY A 40 9.72 24.48 14.22
CA GLY A 40 8.66 25.07 15.06
C GLY A 40 8.39 24.31 16.37
N SER A 41 9.05 23.18 16.62
CA SER A 41 8.86 22.35 17.81
C SER A 41 9.85 22.71 18.92
N ASP A 42 9.39 22.74 20.16
CA ASP A 42 10.23 23.02 21.34
C ASP A 42 11.44 22.06 21.45
N THR A 43 11.27 20.81 21.01
CA THR A 43 12.33 19.80 21.05
C THR A 43 13.20 19.77 19.80
N GLY A 44 12.88 20.59 18.78
CA GLY A 44 13.52 20.52 17.47
C GLY A 44 13.24 19.23 16.70
N ARG A 45 12.21 18.47 17.10
CA ARG A 45 11.86 17.13 16.60
C ARG A 45 10.35 16.95 16.46
N VAL A 46 9.93 16.00 15.63
CA VAL A 46 8.53 15.67 15.35
C VAL A 46 8.20 14.21 15.66
N VAL A 47 6.93 13.94 15.92
CA VAL A 47 6.36 12.59 15.95
C VAL A 47 5.64 12.34 14.64
N LEU A 48 5.98 11.25 13.95
CA LEU A 48 5.30 10.85 12.73
C LEU A 48 4.18 9.87 13.10
N VAL A 49 2.95 10.17 12.69
CA VAL A 49 1.79 9.30 12.90
C VAL A 49 1.23 8.89 11.55
N GLY A 50 1.28 7.61 11.24
CA GLY A 50 0.74 7.05 10.01
C GLY A 50 -0.42 6.12 10.27
N HIS A 51 -1.54 6.37 9.60
CA HIS A 51 -2.69 5.47 9.60
C HIS A 51 -2.75 4.66 8.30
N SER A 52 -3.05 3.36 8.39
CA SER A 52 -3.24 2.49 7.22
C SER A 52 -2.05 2.60 6.25
N MET A 53 -2.30 2.87 4.97
CA MET A 53 -1.27 3.05 3.96
C MET A 53 -0.30 4.21 4.27
N GLY A 54 -0.72 5.23 5.02
CA GLY A 54 0.16 6.32 5.45
C GLY A 54 1.31 5.86 6.34
N GLY A 55 1.13 4.77 7.09
CA GLY A 55 2.22 4.17 7.85
C GLY A 55 3.26 3.46 6.98
N LEU A 56 2.84 2.86 5.86
CA LEU A 56 3.76 2.30 4.87
C LEU A 56 4.53 3.40 4.14
N LEU A 57 3.88 4.53 3.86
CA LEU A 57 4.54 5.72 3.31
C LEU A 57 5.62 6.27 4.26
N ILE A 58 5.36 6.31 5.57
CA ILE A 58 6.40 6.68 6.56
C ILE A 58 7.56 5.69 6.52
N LYS A 59 7.29 4.38 6.47
CA LYS A 59 8.37 3.38 6.35
C LYS A 59 9.19 3.58 5.08
N LYS A 60 8.56 3.87 3.94
CA LYS A 60 9.26 4.18 2.68
C LYS A 60 10.15 5.41 2.83
N LEU A 61 9.59 6.50 3.36
CA LEU A 61 10.33 7.73 3.63
C LEU A 61 11.59 7.44 4.46
N LEU A 62 11.44 6.71 5.57
CA LEU A 62 12.56 6.38 6.44
C LEU A 62 13.58 5.49 5.75
N ALA A 63 13.15 4.44 5.05
CA ALA A 63 14.03 3.56 4.30
C ALA A 63 14.84 4.33 3.26
N ASP A 64 14.22 5.22 2.49
CA ASP A 64 14.93 6.04 1.49
C ASP A 64 15.99 6.94 2.12
N LEU A 65 15.66 7.55 3.26
CA LEU A 65 16.59 8.39 4.00
C LEU A 65 17.73 7.58 4.64
N GLU A 66 17.48 6.34 5.07
CA GLU A 66 18.43 5.46 5.76
C GLU A 66 19.35 4.71 4.80
N ASP A 67 18.82 4.24 3.67
CA ASP A 67 19.50 3.39 2.69
C ASP A 67 20.46 4.19 1.79
N ASP A 68 20.15 5.45 1.48
CA ASP A 68 21.04 6.33 0.71
C ASP A 68 21.83 7.28 1.65
N PRO A 69 23.15 7.04 1.86
CA PRO A 69 23.98 7.91 2.69
C PRO A 69 24.15 9.32 2.13
N ASN A 70 23.91 9.52 0.84
CA ASN A 70 24.03 10.80 0.15
C ASN A 70 22.67 11.48 -0.08
N HIS A 71 21.58 10.92 0.47
CA HIS A 71 20.26 11.49 0.27
C HIS A 71 20.22 12.93 0.79
N PRO A 72 19.77 13.93 -0.02
CA PRO A 72 19.86 15.35 0.34
C PRO A 72 19.13 15.70 1.66
N TYR A 73 18.09 14.93 1.97
CA TYR A 73 17.27 15.11 3.16
C TYR A 73 17.61 14.17 4.32
N ARG A 74 18.73 13.42 4.24
CA ARG A 74 19.12 12.44 5.29
C ARG A 74 19.21 13.05 6.69
N HIS A 75 19.61 14.31 6.79
CA HIS A 75 19.70 15.05 8.05
C HIS A 75 18.36 15.12 8.81
N LEU A 76 17.22 14.95 8.13
CA LEU A 76 15.88 14.93 8.74
C LEU A 76 15.64 13.70 9.61
N LEU A 77 16.41 12.61 9.46
CA LEU A 77 16.32 11.45 10.36
C LEU A 77 16.52 11.85 11.83
N GLN A 78 17.42 12.80 12.11
CA GLN A 78 17.64 13.28 13.48
C GLN A 78 16.52 14.19 14.01
N LYS A 79 15.58 14.59 13.14
CA LYS A 79 14.41 15.41 13.48
C LYS A 79 13.20 14.55 13.84
N ILE A 80 13.28 13.23 13.73
CA ILE A 80 12.18 12.31 14.04
C ILE A 80 12.41 11.73 15.43
N ASP A 81 11.46 11.93 16.34
CA ASP A 81 11.54 11.43 17.72
C ASP A 81 10.91 10.04 17.83
N VAL A 82 9.68 9.91 17.35
CA VAL A 82 8.87 8.69 17.44
C VAL A 82 8.07 8.49 16.17
N VAL A 83 7.88 7.23 15.80
CA VAL A 83 6.97 6.81 14.73
C VAL A 83 5.84 5.98 15.33
N VAL A 84 4.60 6.41 15.10
CA VAL A 84 3.38 5.72 15.53
C VAL A 84 2.64 5.21 14.31
N LEU A 85 2.47 3.89 14.22
CA LEU A 85 1.81 3.23 13.10
C LEU A 85 0.47 2.67 13.58
N VAL A 86 -0.63 3.18 13.02
CA VAL A 86 -2.00 2.83 13.40
C VAL A 86 -2.66 2.05 12.27
N ALA A 87 -2.99 0.79 12.52
CA ALA A 87 -3.63 -0.09 11.53
C ALA A 87 -2.91 -0.17 10.17
N SER A 88 -1.59 0.05 10.16
CA SER A 88 -0.78 -0.02 8.96
C SER A 88 -0.57 -1.48 8.55
N PRO A 89 -0.87 -1.88 7.30
CA PRO A 89 -0.81 -3.27 6.88
C PRO A 89 0.65 -3.71 6.63
N GLN A 90 1.35 -3.99 7.73
CA GLN A 90 2.79 -4.30 7.75
C GLN A 90 3.19 -5.56 7.01
N LEU A 91 2.24 -6.40 6.59
CA LEU A 91 2.50 -7.62 5.83
C LEU A 91 1.59 -7.66 4.57
N GLY A 92 1.00 -6.53 4.20
CA GLY A 92 -0.08 -6.47 3.22
C GLY A 92 -1.45 -6.80 3.83
N THR A 93 -2.47 -6.84 2.97
CA THR A 93 -3.87 -7.03 3.33
C THR A 93 -4.52 -8.02 2.37
N PRO A 94 -5.08 -9.15 2.85
CA PRO A 94 -5.79 -10.12 2.00
C PRO A 94 -6.89 -9.50 1.14
N LYS A 95 -7.59 -8.51 1.71
CA LYS A 95 -8.67 -7.75 1.07
C LYS A 95 -8.23 -7.09 -0.25
N ALA A 96 -6.95 -6.75 -0.42
CA ALA A 96 -6.43 -6.19 -1.66
C ALA A 96 -6.55 -7.19 -2.82
N VAL A 97 -6.33 -8.48 -2.55
CA VAL A 97 -6.47 -9.56 -3.54
C VAL A 97 -7.93 -9.68 -4.00
N ALA A 98 -8.88 -9.70 -3.06
CA ALA A 98 -10.32 -9.73 -3.38
C ALA A 98 -10.80 -8.48 -4.15
N SER A 99 -10.24 -7.30 -3.83
CA SER A 99 -10.57 -6.05 -4.50
C SER A 99 -10.07 -6.01 -5.94
N LEU A 100 -8.84 -6.46 -6.19
CA LEU A 100 -8.26 -6.52 -7.53
C LEU A 100 -9.02 -7.50 -8.43
N LEU A 101 -9.39 -8.67 -7.90
CA LEU A 101 -9.96 -9.75 -8.69
C LEU A 101 -11.48 -9.59 -8.91
N HIS A 102 -12.21 -9.16 -7.88
CA HIS A 102 -13.67 -9.19 -7.86
C HIS A 102 -14.33 -7.84 -7.59
N GLY A 103 -13.56 -6.78 -7.30
CA GLY A 103 -14.12 -5.48 -6.90
C GLY A 103 -14.86 -5.54 -5.57
N THR A 104 -14.45 -6.46 -4.69
CA THR A 104 -15.04 -6.66 -3.36
C THR A 104 -14.01 -6.39 -2.26
N GLY A 105 -14.45 -6.33 -1.01
CA GLY A 105 -13.62 -5.92 0.11
C GLY A 105 -13.39 -4.41 0.16
N GLN A 106 -14.31 -3.58 -0.34
CA GLN A 106 -14.26 -2.13 -0.12
C GLN A 106 -15.43 -1.70 0.77
N GLU A 107 -15.24 -0.71 1.63
CA GLU A 107 -16.33 -0.22 2.51
C GLU A 107 -17.45 0.48 1.72
N PHE A 108 -17.21 0.79 0.45
CA PHE A 108 -18.15 1.43 -0.47
C PHE A 108 -19.10 0.47 -1.18
N GLU A 109 -19.12 -0.82 -0.82
CA GLU A 109 -19.87 -1.85 -1.54
C GLU A 109 -21.40 -1.68 -1.65
N PRO A 110 -22.14 -0.93 -0.80
CA PRO A 110 -23.54 -0.61 -1.13
C PRO A 110 -23.69 0.64 -2.00
N LEU A 111 -22.64 1.46 -2.18
CA LEU A 111 -22.70 2.78 -2.82
C LEU A 111 -22.11 2.80 -4.24
N ALA A 112 -21.26 1.83 -4.58
CA ALA A 112 -20.61 1.75 -5.89
C ALA A 112 -20.79 0.37 -6.53
N TYR A 113 -20.93 0.33 -7.85
CA TYR A 113 -20.99 -0.92 -8.60
C TYR A 113 -19.66 -1.66 -8.49
N LYS A 114 -19.70 -2.94 -8.14
CA LYS A 114 -18.52 -3.81 -7.99
C LYS A 114 -17.63 -3.83 -9.22
N GLU A 115 -18.22 -3.75 -10.42
CA GLU A 115 -17.47 -3.62 -11.67
C GLU A 115 -16.59 -2.35 -11.69
N THR A 116 -17.17 -1.21 -11.30
CA THR A 116 -16.45 0.06 -11.20
C THR A 116 -15.34 -0.02 -10.14
N LEU A 117 -15.63 -0.58 -8.97
CA LEU A 117 -14.64 -0.77 -7.90
C LEU A 117 -13.49 -1.69 -8.34
N ARG A 118 -13.79 -2.75 -9.11
CA ARG A 118 -12.78 -3.64 -9.67
C ARG A 118 -11.86 -2.92 -10.64
N ARG A 119 -12.41 -2.15 -11.59
CA ARG A 119 -11.63 -1.36 -12.55
C ARG A 119 -10.76 -0.31 -11.83
N ILE A 120 -11.32 0.37 -10.84
CA ILE A 120 -10.57 1.32 -10.00
C ILE A 120 -9.40 0.61 -9.31
N ALA A 121 -9.63 -0.52 -8.64
CA ALA A 121 -8.56 -1.25 -7.96
C ALA A 121 -7.48 -1.74 -8.94
N HIS A 122 -7.88 -2.24 -10.11
CA HIS A 122 -6.98 -2.72 -11.15
C HIS A 122 -6.02 -1.62 -11.64
N ASP A 123 -6.50 -0.38 -11.78
CA ASP A 123 -5.71 0.76 -12.27
C ASP A 123 -5.06 1.59 -11.14
N MET A 124 -5.16 1.14 -9.89
CA MET A 124 -4.55 1.79 -8.74
C MET A 124 -3.25 1.10 -8.33
N PRO A 125 -2.05 1.65 -8.64
CA PRO A 125 -0.77 1.08 -8.19
C PRO A 125 -0.72 0.78 -6.68
N SER A 126 -1.35 1.62 -5.87
CA SER A 126 -1.38 1.46 -4.41
C SER A 126 -2.11 0.21 -3.96
N ALA A 127 -3.06 -0.32 -4.74
CA ALA A 127 -3.73 -1.58 -4.43
C ALA A 127 -2.75 -2.76 -4.47
N TYR A 128 -1.75 -2.71 -5.37
CA TYR A 128 -0.74 -3.74 -5.54
C TYR A 128 0.31 -3.70 -4.42
N THR A 129 0.61 -2.50 -3.90
CA THR A 129 1.49 -2.34 -2.73
C THR A 129 0.90 -2.93 -1.44
N LEU A 130 -0.40 -3.21 -1.42
CA LEU A 130 -1.10 -3.83 -0.29
C LEU A 130 -1.26 -5.34 -0.44
N LEU A 131 -0.74 -5.96 -1.49
CA LEU A 131 -0.77 -7.42 -1.64
C LEU A 131 -0.02 -8.10 -0.49
N PRO A 132 -0.51 -9.23 0.04
CA PRO A 132 0.20 -9.99 1.08
C PRO A 132 1.64 -10.38 0.69
N SER A 133 2.60 -10.19 1.59
CA SER A 133 3.98 -10.67 1.39
C SER A 133 4.12 -12.17 1.63
N PRO A 134 5.26 -12.78 1.23
CA PRO A 134 5.60 -14.14 1.67
C PRO A 134 5.52 -14.31 3.20
N THR A 135 5.94 -13.29 3.94
CA THR A 135 5.91 -13.29 5.41
C THR A 135 4.50 -13.30 5.97
N TYR A 136 3.51 -12.74 5.27
CA TYR A 136 2.09 -12.79 5.67
C TYR A 136 1.64 -14.24 5.87
N PHE A 137 1.83 -15.07 4.86
CA PHE A 137 1.41 -16.48 4.85
C PHE A 137 2.15 -17.34 5.88
N ASN A 138 3.28 -16.86 6.40
CA ASN A 138 4.07 -17.57 7.42
C ASN A 138 3.79 -17.09 8.85
N ARG A 139 3.08 -15.97 9.04
CA ARG A 139 2.88 -15.35 10.36
C ARG A 139 1.42 -15.15 10.73
N VAL A 140 0.54 -15.06 9.74
CA VAL A 140 -0.88 -14.88 9.95
C VAL A 140 -1.57 -16.22 9.73
N TYR A 141 -2.39 -16.58 10.70
CA TYR A 141 -3.14 -17.82 10.72
C TYR A 141 -4.61 -17.49 10.88
N ASP A 142 -5.46 -18.16 10.13
CA ASP A 142 -6.89 -18.05 10.33
C ASP A 142 -7.28 -18.74 11.64
N ILE A 143 -8.34 -18.25 12.26
CA ILE A 143 -8.87 -18.81 13.51
C ILE A 143 -10.22 -19.43 13.17
N ASP A 144 -10.39 -20.71 13.49
CA ASP A 144 -11.67 -21.38 13.29
C ASP A 144 -12.75 -20.92 14.27
N GLU A 145 -13.97 -21.41 14.09
CA GLU A 145 -15.13 -21.12 14.94
C GLU A 145 -14.95 -21.51 16.41
N SER A 146 -13.98 -22.38 16.72
CA SER A 146 -13.62 -22.79 18.08
C SER A 146 -12.48 -21.97 18.70
N GLY A 147 -11.89 -21.03 17.95
CA GLY A 147 -10.78 -20.21 18.40
C GLY A 147 -9.40 -20.84 18.18
N VAL A 148 -9.31 -21.91 17.40
CA VAL A 148 -8.04 -22.61 17.11
C VAL A 148 -7.43 -22.07 15.84
N ALA A 149 -6.12 -21.78 15.89
CA ALA A 149 -5.35 -21.36 14.72
C ALA A 149 -5.20 -22.51 13.73
N LEU A 150 -5.56 -22.24 12.48
CA LEU A 150 -5.30 -23.11 11.34
C LEU A 150 -3.82 -23.02 10.96
N ASP A 151 -3.30 -24.04 10.28
CA ASP A 151 -1.90 -24.07 9.81
C ASP A 151 -1.65 -23.20 8.57
N HIS A 152 -2.70 -22.58 8.03
CA HIS A 152 -2.68 -21.70 6.88
C HIS A 152 -3.66 -20.53 7.05
N THR A 153 -3.51 -19.51 6.21
CA THR A 153 -4.48 -18.41 6.06
C THR A 153 -5.04 -18.43 4.64
N VAL A 154 -6.35 -18.24 4.50
CA VAL A 154 -7.03 -18.19 3.22
C VAL A 154 -7.23 -16.74 2.83
N VAL A 155 -6.51 -16.30 1.79
CA VAL A 155 -6.56 -14.91 1.34
C VAL A 155 -7.72 -14.64 0.39
N VAL A 156 -8.00 -15.58 -0.52
CA VAL A 156 -9.17 -15.61 -1.41
C VAL A 156 -9.52 -17.07 -1.68
N SER A 157 -10.82 -17.37 -1.79
CA SER A 157 -11.33 -18.67 -2.24
C SER A 157 -12.22 -18.47 -3.46
N GLY A 158 -11.90 -19.11 -4.60
CA GLY A 158 -12.71 -19.03 -5.81
C GLY A 158 -12.37 -20.10 -6.84
N ARG A 159 -13.39 -20.82 -7.30
CA ARG A 159 -13.34 -21.87 -8.36
C ARG A 159 -12.41 -23.07 -8.08
N GLY A 160 -12.29 -23.49 -6.83
CA GLY A 160 -11.79 -24.82 -6.47
C GLY A 160 -10.63 -24.84 -5.47
N ASP A 161 -9.75 -23.84 -5.52
CA ASP A 161 -8.58 -23.78 -4.63
C ASP A 161 -8.55 -22.49 -3.81
N ALA A 162 -8.24 -22.63 -2.53
CA ALA A 162 -7.98 -21.52 -1.63
C ALA A 162 -6.56 -21.00 -1.85
N VAL A 163 -6.40 -19.68 -1.94
CA VAL A 163 -5.08 -19.05 -1.97
C VAL A 163 -4.51 -19.05 -0.55
N THR A 164 -3.67 -20.06 -0.27
CA THR A 164 -3.11 -20.31 1.06
C THR A 164 -1.60 -20.10 1.16
N SER A 165 -0.95 -19.74 0.05
CA SER A 165 0.48 -19.43 0.00
C SER A 165 0.78 -18.29 -0.95
N TYR A 166 1.96 -17.68 -0.78
CA TYR A 166 2.42 -16.61 -1.66
C TYR A 166 2.59 -17.08 -3.11
N ASP A 167 3.11 -18.28 -3.32
CA ASP A 167 3.28 -18.85 -4.67
C ASP A 167 1.93 -19.10 -5.34
N LEU A 168 0.96 -19.63 -4.60
CA LEU A 168 -0.41 -19.78 -5.09
C LEU A 168 -1.03 -18.42 -5.41
N MET A 169 -0.78 -17.40 -4.57
CA MET A 169 -1.26 -16.04 -4.84
C MET A 169 -0.63 -15.48 -6.13
N ARG A 170 0.69 -15.64 -6.34
CA ARG A 170 1.38 -15.18 -7.56
C ARG A 170 0.90 -15.92 -8.80
N ILE A 171 0.69 -17.24 -8.72
CA ILE A 171 0.13 -18.03 -9.82
C ILE A 171 -1.29 -17.55 -10.13
N TYR A 172 -2.11 -17.37 -9.09
CA TYR A 172 -3.49 -16.93 -9.25
C TYR A 172 -3.55 -15.53 -9.87
N LEU A 173 -2.73 -14.58 -9.39
CA LEU A 173 -2.64 -13.22 -9.92
C LEU A 173 -1.97 -13.15 -11.30
N GLY A 174 -1.11 -14.11 -11.66
CA GLY A 174 -0.43 -14.16 -12.96
C GLY A 174 -1.19 -14.94 -14.03
N THR A 175 -2.36 -15.49 -13.70
CA THR A 175 -3.21 -16.19 -14.66
C THR A 175 -3.94 -15.17 -15.55
N ASN A 176 -3.91 -15.35 -16.86
CA ASN A 176 -4.71 -14.55 -17.78
C ASN A 176 -6.18 -14.97 -17.66
N PHE A 177 -6.98 -14.13 -17.03
CA PHE A 177 -8.43 -14.20 -17.00
C PHE A 177 -9.06 -13.32 -18.10
N ASP A 178 -10.40 -13.32 -18.22
CA ASP A 178 -11.10 -12.50 -19.22
C ASP A 178 -10.78 -11.00 -19.05
N GLU A 179 -10.25 -10.37 -20.11
CA GLU A 179 -9.88 -8.94 -20.13
C GLU A 179 -11.10 -8.02 -20.03
N VAL A 180 -12.28 -8.50 -20.46
CA VAL A 180 -13.52 -7.71 -20.55
C VAL A 180 -14.35 -7.97 -19.29
N GLY A 181 -13.91 -7.39 -18.18
CA GLY A 181 -14.41 -7.63 -16.82
C GLY A 181 -15.86 -7.22 -16.52
N ASN A 182 -16.85 -7.78 -17.24
CA ASN A 182 -18.27 -7.63 -16.96
C ASN A 182 -18.82 -8.77 -16.08
N ASP A 183 -18.24 -9.96 -16.16
CA ASP A 183 -18.56 -11.05 -15.23
C ASP A 183 -17.69 -10.94 -13.98
N LEU A 184 -18.32 -10.70 -12.81
CA LEU A 184 -17.63 -10.59 -11.52
C LEU A 184 -17.27 -11.95 -10.92
N THR A 185 -17.82 -13.04 -11.46
CA THR A 185 -17.49 -14.42 -11.07
C THR A 185 -16.20 -14.91 -11.70
N ILE A 186 -15.74 -14.23 -12.76
CA ILE A 186 -14.44 -14.44 -13.39
C ILE A 186 -13.48 -13.39 -12.84
N PRO A 187 -12.32 -13.78 -12.27
CA PRO A 187 -11.32 -12.81 -11.83
C PRO A 187 -10.87 -11.91 -13.00
N MET A 188 -10.41 -10.69 -12.70
CA MET A 188 -9.78 -9.83 -13.71
C MET A 188 -8.27 -10.07 -13.71
N THR A 189 -7.66 -10.13 -14.89
CA THR A 189 -6.19 -10.17 -15.04
C THR A 189 -5.59 -8.90 -14.44
N PRO A 190 -4.75 -8.98 -13.40
CA PRO A 190 -4.04 -7.83 -12.86
C PRO A 190 -3.03 -7.25 -13.84
N ARG A 191 -2.67 -5.98 -13.69
CA ARG A 191 -1.64 -5.37 -14.54
C ARG A 191 -0.24 -5.84 -14.15
N SER A 192 0.51 -6.33 -15.14
CA SER A 192 1.87 -6.84 -14.93
C SER A 192 2.87 -5.74 -14.55
N ASP A 193 2.73 -4.53 -15.12
CA ASP A 193 3.60 -3.38 -14.82
C ASP A 193 3.57 -2.99 -13.33
N TYR A 194 2.41 -3.10 -12.68
CA TYR A 194 2.30 -2.84 -11.24
C TYR A 194 2.74 -4.00 -10.36
N MET A 195 2.76 -5.23 -10.88
CA MET A 195 3.20 -6.43 -10.14
C MET A 195 4.72 -6.54 -10.02
N ASP A 196 5.46 -6.00 -10.99
CA ASP A 196 6.93 -6.02 -11.01
C ASP A 196 7.53 -4.90 -10.14
N ASP A 197 6.82 -3.78 -10.01
CA ASP A 197 7.21 -2.62 -9.20
C ASP A 197 6.82 -2.73 -7.71
N VAL A 198 6.16 -3.81 -7.28
CA VAL A 198 5.91 -4.06 -5.85
C VAL A 198 7.22 -4.45 -5.16
N LYS A 199 8.07 -3.45 -4.88
CA LYS A 199 9.01 -3.55 -3.77
C LYS A 199 8.16 -3.65 -2.51
N ILE A 200 8.04 -4.87 -2.00
CA ILE A 200 7.35 -5.18 -0.76
C ILE A 200 8.01 -4.33 0.34
N LEU A 201 7.34 -3.25 0.77
CA LEU A 201 7.79 -2.38 1.87
C LEU A 201 7.51 -2.95 3.26
N HIS A 202 7.34 -4.26 3.29
CA HIS A 202 6.93 -5.04 4.44
C HIS A 202 7.92 -6.15 4.74
#